data_AF-A0A3D2JWI0-F1
#
_entry.id   AF-A0A3D2JWI0-F1
#
_cell.length_a   1.000
_cell.length_b   1.000
_cell.length_c   1.000
_cell.angle_alpha   90.00
_cell.angle_beta   90.00
_cell.angle_gamma   90.00
#
_symmetry.space_group_name_H-M   'P 1'
#
loop_
_entity.id
_entity.type
_entity.pdbx_description
1 polymer ?
#
loop_
_entity_poly.entity_id
_entity_poly.type
_entity_poly.pdbx_seq_one_letter_code
_entity_poly.pdbx_strand_id
1 'polypeptide(L)'
;AAGIEAAALILALNGRYLDSAQDLVNRLNTDFEPGDTVQMTVVQNERLTNPKVELWNPGRRISRIALGPVLQYESSLSPVSSSFTLVDLWLFALYRFQQNEGERSHSILGLINVSTDVGELIEETNRSN
;
A
#
# COMPACT_ATOMS: atom_id res chain seq x y z
N ALA A 1 -6.06 6.18 -15.54
CA ALA A 1 -5.23 7.20 -14.84
C ALA A 1 -5.64 8.59 -15.32
N ALA A 2 -5.60 9.60 -14.46
CA ALA A 2 -6.16 10.94 -14.73
C ALA A 2 -5.37 11.81 -15.75
N GLY A 3 -4.40 11.24 -16.46
CA GLY A 3 -3.63 11.93 -17.51
C GLY A 3 -2.62 12.96 -17.01
N ILE A 4 -2.21 12.86 -15.73
CA ILE A 4 -1.20 13.73 -15.12
C ILE A 4 0.18 13.11 -15.38
N GLU A 5 1.08 13.89 -15.96
CA GLU A 5 2.44 13.46 -16.31
C GLU A 5 3.40 13.59 -15.11
N ALA A 6 4.45 12.76 -15.09
CA ALA A 6 5.55 12.97 -14.14
C ALA A 6 6.20 14.34 -14.41
N ALA A 7 6.40 15.13 -13.36
CA ALA A 7 6.82 16.55 -13.37
C ALA A 7 5.72 17.60 -13.63
N ALA A 8 4.45 17.22 -13.70
CA ALA A 8 3.36 18.19 -13.71
C ALA A 8 3.29 18.97 -12.38
N LEU A 9 2.98 20.27 -12.46
CA LEU A 9 2.87 21.14 -11.29
C LEU A 9 1.41 21.22 -10.82
N ILE A 10 1.14 20.78 -9.60
CA ILE A 10 -0.21 20.85 -8.99
C ILE A 10 -0.31 22.17 -8.22
N LEU A 11 -1.31 22.99 -8.56
CA LEU A 11 -1.50 24.33 -8.00
C LEU A 11 -2.66 24.41 -7.00
N ALA A 12 -3.71 23.64 -7.20
CA ALA A 12 -4.92 23.72 -6.38
C ALA A 12 -5.63 22.37 -6.28
N LEU A 13 -6.40 22.23 -5.21
CA LEU A 13 -7.28 21.10 -4.94
C LEU A 13 -8.70 21.62 -4.71
N ASN A 14 -9.66 21.18 -5.52
CA ASN A 14 -11.05 21.64 -5.55
C ASN A 14 -11.15 23.19 -5.56
N GLY A 15 -10.30 23.84 -6.37
CA GLY A 15 -10.26 25.29 -6.51
C GLY A 15 -9.56 26.05 -5.37
N ARG A 16 -9.05 25.37 -4.35
CA ARG A 16 -8.25 25.97 -3.27
C ARG A 16 -6.76 25.83 -3.57
N TYR A 17 -6.06 26.95 -3.72
CA TYR A 17 -4.61 26.95 -3.95
C TYR A 17 -3.86 26.25 -2.82
N LEU A 18 -2.77 25.60 -3.23
CA LEU A 18 -1.86 24.88 -2.36
C LEU A 18 -0.65 25.75 -2.09
N ASP A 19 -0.24 25.83 -0.83
CA ASP A 19 0.94 26.61 -0.45
C ASP A 19 2.23 25.78 -0.57
N SER A 20 2.12 24.45 -0.55
CA SER A 20 3.25 23.53 -0.65
C SER A 20 2.82 22.09 -0.97
N ALA A 21 3.78 21.22 -1.26
CA ALA A 21 3.55 19.78 -1.37
C ALA A 21 3.02 19.16 -0.06
N GLN A 22 3.46 19.66 1.10
CA GLN A 22 2.97 19.17 2.40
C GLN A 22 1.52 19.57 2.63
N ASP A 23 1.12 20.78 2.21
CA ASP A 23 -0.28 21.23 2.25
C ASP A 23 -1.18 20.32 1.40
N LEU A 24 -0.72 19.92 0.21
CA LEU A 24 -1.43 18.93 -0.61
C LEU A 24 -1.63 17.60 0.13
N VAL A 25 -0.56 17.04 0.70
CA VAL A 25 -0.63 15.77 1.45
C VAL A 25 -1.56 15.89 2.65
N ASN A 26 -1.46 16.98 3.41
CA ASN A 26 -2.28 17.19 4.60
C ASN A 26 -3.77 17.30 4.23
N ARG A 27 -4.10 18.08 3.20
CA ARG A 27 -5.50 18.22 2.75
C ARG A 27 -6.05 16.90 2.23
N LEU A 28 -5.30 16.17 1.41
CA LEU A 28 -5.72 14.87 0.88
C LEU A 28 -5.99 13.85 2.00
N ASN A 29 -5.21 13.87 3.08
CA ASN A 29 -5.37 12.93 4.19
C ASN A 29 -6.37 13.37 5.27
N THR A 30 -6.72 14.65 5.33
CA THR A 30 -7.56 15.22 6.40
C THR A 30 -8.97 15.56 5.93
N ASP A 31 -9.10 16.05 4.69
CA ASP A 31 -10.36 16.59 4.18
C ASP A 31 -11.14 15.56 3.33
N PHE A 32 -10.55 14.42 2.99
CA PHE A 32 -11.11 13.43 2.06
C PHE A 32 -10.98 12.00 2.56
N GLU A 33 -11.90 11.15 2.12
CA GLU A 33 -11.86 9.71 2.35
C GLU A 33 -11.20 8.96 1.19
N PRO A 34 -10.61 7.78 1.44
CA PRO A 34 -10.15 6.88 0.37
C PRO A 34 -11.28 6.58 -0.64
N GLY A 35 -10.99 6.77 -1.92
CA GLY A 35 -11.99 6.62 -3.00
C GLY A 35 -12.73 7.90 -3.38
N ASP A 36 -12.57 8.99 -2.65
CA ASP A 36 -13.17 10.27 -3.03
C ASP A 36 -12.62 10.76 -4.38
N THR A 37 -13.44 11.48 -5.14
CA THR A 37 -12.98 12.15 -6.36
C THR A 37 -12.66 13.61 -6.08
N VAL A 38 -11.43 14.02 -6.36
CA VAL A 38 -10.96 15.41 -6.23
C VAL A 38 -10.68 16.01 -7.60
N GLN A 39 -10.89 17.31 -7.75
CA GLN A 39 -10.44 18.07 -8.91
C GLN A 39 -9.10 18.73 -8.60
N MET A 40 -8.09 18.45 -9.42
CA MET A 40 -6.77 19.06 -9.27
C MET A 40 -6.58 20.10 -10.36
N THR A 41 -6.07 21.28 -10.02
CA THR A 41 -5.57 22.24 -11.01
C THR A 41 -4.11 21.96 -11.27
N VAL A 42 -3.79 21.58 -12.52
CA VAL A 42 -2.48 21.08 -12.91
C VAL A 42 -1.94 21.87 -14.09
N VAL A 43 -0.66 22.26 -14.02
CA VAL A 43 0.10 22.80 -15.14
C VAL A 43 1.02 21.72 -15.68
N GLN A 44 0.81 21.35 -16.94
CA GLN A 44 1.67 20.42 -17.68
C GLN A 44 1.72 20.86 -19.15
N ASN A 45 2.88 20.74 -19.79
CA ASN A 45 3.07 21.11 -21.20
C ASN A 45 2.54 22.53 -21.52
N GLU A 46 2.83 23.48 -20.64
CA GLU A 46 2.40 24.90 -20.71
C GLU A 46 0.87 25.10 -20.73
N ARG A 47 0.09 24.08 -20.36
CA ARG A 47 -1.37 24.12 -20.32
C ARG A 47 -1.87 23.93 -18.91
N LEU A 48 -2.87 24.74 -18.55
CA LEU A 48 -3.62 24.58 -17.31
C LEU A 48 -4.79 23.63 -17.56
N THR A 49 -4.86 22.55 -16.79
CA THR A 49 -5.90 21.53 -16.86
C THR A 49 -6.53 21.31 -15.49
N ASN A 50 -7.75 20.78 -15.46
CA ASN A 50 -8.47 20.50 -14.22
C ASN A 50 -8.97 19.04 -14.15
N PRO A 51 -8.06 18.04 -14.21
CA PRO A 51 -8.45 16.64 -14.18
C PRO A 51 -9.17 16.28 -12.89
N LYS A 52 -10.14 15.36 -13.00
CA LYS A 52 -10.74 14.66 -11.86
C LYS A 52 -9.89 13.43 -11.55
N VAL A 53 -9.49 13.29 -10.30
CA VAL A 53 -8.66 12.20 -9.79
C VAL A 53 -9.45 11.48 -8.71
N GLU A 54 -9.67 10.19 -8.90
CA GLU A 54 -10.19 9.32 -7.83
C GLU A 54 -9.03 8.97 -6.90
N LEU A 55 -9.19 9.26 -5.62
CA LEU A 55 -8.23 8.93 -4.58
C LEU A 55 -8.17 7.42 -4.41
N TRP A 56 -6.98 6.93 -4.06
CA TRP A 56 -6.80 5.50 -3.87
C TRP A 56 -7.71 4.99 -2.75
N ASN A 57 -8.50 3.96 -3.06
CA ASN A 57 -9.32 3.24 -2.09
C ASN A 57 -8.73 1.85 -1.83
N PRO A 58 -8.12 1.60 -0.66
CA PRO A 58 -7.57 0.29 -0.34
C PRO A 58 -8.64 -0.77 -0.04
N GLY A 59 -9.92 -0.41 0.02
CA GLY A 59 -11.02 -1.27 0.42
C GLY A 59 -11.10 -1.49 1.94
N ARG A 60 -12.01 -2.39 2.36
CA ARG A 60 -12.17 -2.79 3.77
C ARG A 60 -11.68 -4.23 3.93
N ARG A 61 -10.74 -4.46 4.84
CA ARG A 61 -10.21 -5.80 5.18
C ARG A 61 -10.40 -6.06 6.68
N ILE A 62 -10.59 -7.32 7.05
CA ILE A 62 -10.61 -7.72 8.46
C ILE A 62 -9.23 -7.46 9.04
N SER A 63 -9.11 -6.46 9.90
CA SER A 63 -7.82 -6.03 10.46
C SER A 63 -7.32 -6.97 11.56
N ARG A 64 -8.24 -7.60 12.31
CA ARG A 64 -7.89 -8.46 13.45
C ARG A 64 -8.96 -9.50 13.76
N ILE A 65 -8.55 -10.74 13.98
CA ILE A 65 -9.33 -11.80 14.63
C ILE A 65 -8.43 -12.41 15.71
N ALA A 66 -8.94 -12.57 16.94
CA ALA A 66 -8.22 -13.22 18.03
C ALA A 66 -9.15 -14.16 18.80
N LEU A 67 -8.74 -15.42 18.94
CA LEU A 67 -9.42 -16.46 19.71
C LEU A 67 -8.44 -17.03 20.74
N GLY A 68 -8.13 -16.21 21.75
CA GLY A 68 -7.21 -16.57 22.83
C GLY A 68 -5.88 -17.12 22.30
N PRO A 69 -5.32 -18.17 22.92
CA PRO A 69 -4.06 -18.76 22.46
C PRO A 69 -4.24 -19.66 21.23
N VAL A 70 -5.44 -19.80 20.65
CA VAL A 70 -5.68 -20.77 19.57
C VAL A 70 -5.44 -20.17 18.20
N LEU A 71 -5.89 -18.94 17.97
CA LEU A 71 -5.85 -18.34 16.65
C LEU A 71 -5.70 -16.83 16.75
N GLN A 72 -4.76 -16.29 15.97
CA GLN A 72 -4.59 -14.87 15.78
C GLN A 72 -4.41 -14.58 14.29
N TYR A 73 -5.13 -13.59 13.78
CA TYR A 73 -5.00 -13.10 12.43
C TYR A 73 -4.97 -11.58 12.46
N GLU A 74 -4.03 -10.98 11.74
CA GLU A 74 -3.94 -9.53 11.57
C GLU A 74 -3.68 -9.17 10.12
N SER A 75 -4.19 -8.01 9.68
CA SER A 75 -3.87 -7.48 8.36
C SER A 75 -3.80 -5.96 8.32
N SER A 76 -2.95 -5.44 7.44
CA SER A 76 -2.82 -4.02 7.10
C SER A 76 -2.94 -3.82 5.59
N LEU A 77 -3.39 -2.63 5.18
CA LEU A 77 -3.51 -2.22 3.79
C LEU A 77 -2.44 -1.20 3.37
N SER A 78 -1.70 -0.62 4.30
CA SER A 78 -0.65 0.35 4.01
C SER A 78 0.47 0.30 5.07
N PRO A 79 1.58 -0.42 4.83
CA PRO A 79 1.80 -1.32 3.69
C PRO A 79 0.90 -2.56 3.73
N VAL A 80 0.72 -3.23 2.58
CA VAL A 80 -0.09 -4.45 2.50
C VAL A 80 0.62 -5.56 3.27
N SER A 81 0.02 -6.02 4.37
CA SER A 81 0.55 -7.13 5.14
C SER A 81 -0.55 -8.01 5.72
N SER A 82 -0.21 -9.25 6.02
CA SER A 82 -1.06 -10.12 6.84
C SER A 82 -0.24 -11.12 7.62
N SER A 83 -0.65 -11.38 8.86
CA SER A 83 -0.07 -12.40 9.71
C SER A 83 -1.17 -13.35 10.20
N PHE A 84 -0.80 -14.61 10.33
CA PHE A 84 -1.66 -15.64 10.89
C PHE A 84 -0.83 -16.51 11.82
N THR A 85 -1.35 -16.76 13.02
CA THR A 85 -0.75 -17.63 14.03
C THR A 85 -1.77 -18.65 14.45
N LEU A 86 -1.41 -19.93 14.37
CA LEU A 86 -2.16 -21.05 14.92
C LEU A 86 -1.47 -21.57 16.18
N VAL A 87 -2.25 -21.67 17.25
CA VAL A 87 -1.85 -22.13 18.58
C VAL A 87 -0.60 -21.38 19.06
N ASP A 88 -0.82 -20.19 19.62
CA ASP A 88 0.19 -19.30 20.17
C ASP A 88 0.40 -19.63 21.65
N LEU A 89 1.40 -20.46 21.95
CA LEU A 89 1.84 -20.77 23.29
C LEU A 89 3.04 -19.89 23.66
N TRP A 90 3.29 -19.71 24.96
CA TRP A 90 4.34 -18.83 25.46
C TRP A 90 5.75 -19.11 24.88
N LEU A 91 6.03 -20.35 24.48
CA LEU A 91 7.36 -20.75 23.99
C LEU A 91 7.43 -20.93 22.46
N PHE A 92 6.32 -21.28 21.82
CA PHE A 92 6.28 -21.49 20.38
C PHE A 92 4.84 -21.38 19.86
N ALA A 93 4.72 -20.95 18.62
CA ALA A 93 3.49 -21.12 17.86
C ALA A 93 3.57 -22.44 17.09
N LEU A 94 2.45 -23.16 16.95
CA LEU A 94 2.43 -24.36 16.11
C LEU A 94 2.74 -23.99 14.65
N TYR A 95 2.12 -22.92 14.18
CA TYR A 95 2.34 -22.41 12.84
C TYR A 95 2.20 -20.90 12.80
N ARG A 96 3.08 -20.26 12.02
CA ARG A 96 3.01 -18.83 11.71
C ARG A 96 3.13 -18.64 10.21
N PHE A 97 2.23 -17.86 9.65
CA PHE A 97 2.32 -17.34 8.31
C PHE A 97 2.44 -15.83 8.38
N GLN A 98 3.33 -15.26 7.60
CA GLN A 98 3.42 -13.81 7.42
C GLN A 98 3.54 -13.50 5.94
N GLN A 99 2.86 -12.45 5.52
CA GLN A 99 3.02 -11.85 4.22
C GLN A 99 3.26 -10.37 4.42
N ASN A 100 4.36 -9.88 3.86
CA ASN A 100 4.70 -8.47 3.78
C ASN A 100 4.84 -8.12 2.31
N GLU A 101 3.88 -7.37 1.77
CA GLU A 101 3.78 -7.05 0.35
C GLU A 101 3.84 -8.31 -0.53
N GLY A 102 4.93 -8.48 -1.29
CA GLY A 102 5.20 -9.65 -2.14
C GLY A 102 5.89 -10.81 -1.42
N GLU A 103 6.53 -10.57 -0.28
CA GLU A 103 7.26 -11.59 0.48
C GLU A 103 6.30 -12.41 1.34
N ARG A 104 6.47 -13.73 1.32
CA ARG A 104 5.70 -14.68 2.14
C ARG A 104 6.65 -15.53 2.96
N SER A 105 6.34 -15.73 4.23
CA SER A 105 7.09 -16.61 5.12
C SER A 105 6.16 -17.55 5.89
N HIS A 106 6.66 -18.76 6.08
CA HIS A 106 6.02 -19.85 6.81
C HIS A 106 6.98 -20.33 7.89
N SER A 107 6.49 -20.44 9.12
CA SER A 107 7.22 -20.98 10.25
C SER A 107 6.41 -22.09 10.91
N ILE A 108 7.04 -23.24 11.16
CA ILE A 108 6.44 -24.37 11.89
C ILE A 108 7.22 -24.55 13.19
N LEU A 109 6.52 -24.51 14.33
CA LEU A 109 7.08 -24.65 15.68
C LEU A 109 8.18 -23.63 16.03
N GLY A 110 8.42 -22.61 15.19
CA GLY A 110 9.60 -21.75 15.28
C GLY A 110 10.91 -22.41 14.82
N LEU A 111 10.87 -23.64 14.33
CA LEU A 111 12.06 -24.44 13.98
C LEU A 111 12.33 -24.45 12.49
N ILE A 112 11.28 -24.60 11.68
CA ILE A 112 11.37 -24.71 10.23
C ILE A 112 10.83 -23.40 9.66
N ASN A 113 11.68 -22.67 8.94
CA ASN A 113 11.33 -21.38 8.34
C ASN A 113 11.54 -21.47 6.83
N VAL A 114 10.54 -21.07 6.06
CA VAL A 114 10.58 -21.00 4.59
C VAL A 114 10.07 -19.63 4.19
N SER A 115 10.86 -18.87 3.44
CA SER A 115 10.46 -17.57 2.89
C SER A 115 10.62 -17.55 1.37
N THR A 116 9.77 -16.76 0.71
CA THR A 116 9.89 -16.43 -0.71
C THR A 116 10.46 -15.02 -0.83
N ASP A 117 11.77 -14.90 -1.04
CA ASP A 117 12.38 -13.60 -1.33
C ASP A 117 12.00 -13.18 -2.76
N VAL A 118 11.39 -12.01 -2.91
CA VAL A 118 11.16 -11.39 -4.23
C VAL A 118 12.41 -10.57 -4.55
N GLY A 119 13.49 -11.30 -4.82
CA GLY A 119 14.77 -10.80 -5.30
C GLY A 119 15.12 -11.30 -6.69
N GLU A 120 14.12 -11.58 -7.55
CA GLU A 120 14.39 -11.91 -8.95
C GLU A 120 14.74 -10.62 -9.73
N LEU A 121 16.05 -10.34 -9.83
CA LEU A 121 16.57 -9.63 -11.00
C LEU A 121 16.19 -10.48 -12.22
N ILE A 122 15.17 -10.06 -12.95
CA ILE A 122 14.95 -10.54 -14.32
C ILE A 122 16.20 -10.18 -15.11
N GLU A 123 17.08 -11.16 -15.30
CA GLU A 123 18.26 -11.04 -16.14
C GLU A 123 17.78 -10.72 -17.55
N GLU A 124 17.95 -9.47 -18.00
CA GLU A 124 17.68 -9.10 -19.38
C GLU A 124 18.59 -9.96 -20.27
N THR A 125 17.99 -10.94 -20.94
CA THR A 125 18.66 -11.72 -21.98
C THR A 125 19.00 -10.78 -23.13
N ASN A 126 20.17 -10.16 -23.05
CA ASN A 126 20.78 -9.43 -24.16
C ASN A 126 21.21 -10.46 -25.22
N ARG A 127 20.31 -10.77 -26.17
CA ARG A 127 20.70 -11.37 -27.44
C ARG A 127 21.31 -10.28 -28.31
N SER A 128 22.64 -10.23 -28.34
CA SER A 128 23.39 -9.53 -29.40
C SER A 128 23.11 -10.20 -30.75
N ASN A 129 22.72 -9.39 -31.74
CA ASN A 129 22.78 -9.73 -33.17
C ASN A 129 24.22 -9.98 -33.62
#